data_AF-A0A8T4GW34-F1
#
_entry.id   AF-A0A8T4GW34-F1
#
_cell.length_a   1.000
_cell.length_b   1.000
_cell.length_c   1.000
_cell.angle_alpha   90.00
_cell.angle_beta   90.00
_cell.angle_gamma   90.00
#
_symmetry.space_group_name_H-M   'P 1'
#
loop_
_entity.id
_entity.type
_entity.pdbx_description
1 polymer ?
#
loop_
_entity_poly.entity_id
_entity_poly.type
_entity_poly.pdbx_seq_one_letter_code
_entity_poly.pdbx_strand_id
1 'polypeptide(L)'
;MKRRALLGAAGSAGLVGVTAVDLFAPELIVGSPQADGKPIATERTVTDADIEFLPDQNAVRWPGLVGTDGAVEKYEVEPFEQWAGRRAATVAHDTVEFVLPERIDGEAEGVGVSVSGEYLGLAVMVSTVIPRDENGEPDGEPAVSRATLVNAAPRYAETTVRLDGREHTRRVPVFVEERPEAVPL
;
A
#
# COMPACT_ATOMS: atom_id res chain seq x y z
N MET A 1 14.68 -57.45 -28.47
CA MET A 1 15.39 -56.16 -28.65
C MET A 1 15.05 -55.28 -27.44
N LYS A 2 16.01 -55.03 -26.51
CA LYS A 2 16.65 -53.72 -26.19
C LYS A 2 15.66 -52.60 -25.78
N ARG A 3 15.72 -51.79 -24.70
CA ARG A 3 16.59 -51.43 -23.55
C ARG A 3 15.69 -50.55 -22.61
N ARG A 4 15.66 -50.71 -21.27
CA ARG A 4 16.31 -49.94 -20.16
C ARG A 4 16.07 -48.40 -20.02
N ALA A 5 15.95 -47.99 -18.74
CA ALA A 5 16.27 -46.70 -18.04
C ALA A 5 15.16 -45.60 -18.00
N LEU A 6 14.71 -45.06 -16.85
CA LEU A 6 15.29 -44.33 -15.68
C LEU A 6 15.50 -42.81 -15.87
N LEU A 7 14.96 -42.05 -14.91
CA LEU A 7 15.42 -40.77 -14.32
C LEU A 7 15.49 -39.48 -15.17
N GLY A 8 14.92 -38.39 -14.62
CA GLY A 8 15.69 -37.15 -14.40
C GLY A 8 15.06 -35.80 -14.79
N ALA A 9 15.19 -34.84 -13.85
CA ALA A 9 15.25 -33.37 -14.00
C ALA A 9 13.93 -32.59 -14.17
N ALA A 10 13.55 -31.73 -13.20
CA ALA A 10 13.94 -30.30 -13.02
C ALA A 10 13.21 -29.40 -14.03
N GLY A 11 12.66 -28.21 -13.75
CA GLY A 11 12.68 -27.29 -12.63
C GLY A 11 11.96 -26.00 -13.11
N SER A 12 11.81 -25.01 -12.23
CA SER A 12 11.44 -23.61 -12.52
C SER A 12 10.09 -23.34 -13.21
N ALA A 13 9.08 -23.02 -12.41
CA ALA A 13 7.97 -22.16 -12.84
C ALA A 13 8.49 -20.71 -12.93
N GLY A 14 9.06 -20.36 -14.08
CA GLY A 14 9.26 -18.97 -14.46
C GLY A 14 7.93 -18.40 -14.94
N LEU A 15 7.40 -17.39 -14.25
CA LEU A 15 6.30 -16.59 -14.79
C LEU A 15 6.86 -15.77 -15.96
N VAL A 16 6.32 -16.09 -17.13
CA VAL A 16 6.61 -15.53 -18.44
C VAL A 16 6.22 -14.05 -18.47
N GLY A 17 7.13 -13.20 -18.91
CA GLY A 17 6.83 -11.81 -19.25
C GLY A 17 5.81 -11.76 -20.39
N VAL A 18 4.64 -11.20 -20.12
CA VAL A 18 3.68 -10.83 -21.16
C VAL A 18 3.92 -9.36 -21.48
N THR A 19 4.64 -9.12 -22.57
CA THR A 19 4.57 -7.86 -23.30
C THR A 19 3.21 -7.79 -23.98
N ALA A 20 2.25 -7.11 -23.35
CA ALA A 20 1.07 -6.59 -24.02
C ALA A 20 1.19 -5.07 -24.04
N VAL A 21 1.87 -4.56 -25.06
CA VAL A 21 1.72 -3.17 -25.49
C VAL A 21 0.47 -3.17 -26.35
N ASP A 22 -0.68 -2.84 -25.77
CA ASP A 22 -1.79 -2.29 -26.54
C ASP A 22 -2.77 -1.52 -25.66
N LEU A 23 -3.01 -0.28 -26.09
CA LEU A 23 -4.15 0.60 -25.75
C LEU A 23 -4.16 1.30 -24.38
N PHE A 24 -3.12 2.07 -24.08
CA PHE A 24 -3.33 3.30 -23.30
C PHE A 24 -3.98 4.34 -24.22
N ALA A 25 -5.30 4.29 -24.32
CA ALA A 25 -6.05 5.52 -24.55
C ALA A 25 -5.67 6.45 -23.38
N PRO A 26 -5.23 7.69 -23.62
CA PRO A 26 -5.03 8.64 -22.54
C PRO A 26 -6.42 9.01 -22.04
N GLU A 27 -6.96 8.22 -21.12
CA GLU A 27 -8.01 8.73 -20.25
C GLU A 27 -7.42 9.97 -19.59
N LEU A 28 -8.09 11.09 -19.83
CA LEU A 28 -7.85 12.32 -19.12
C LEU A 28 -7.63 12.02 -17.64
N ILE A 29 -6.77 12.80 -16.98
CA ILE A 29 -6.74 12.92 -15.52
C ILE A 29 -8.13 13.40 -15.06
N VAL A 30 -9.09 12.48 -15.01
CA VAL A 30 -10.26 12.48 -14.15
C VAL A 30 -9.79 11.75 -12.89
N GLY A 31 -8.72 12.26 -12.29
CA GLY A 31 -8.05 11.60 -11.17
C GLY A 31 -8.98 11.57 -9.97
N SER A 32 -8.86 10.50 -9.17
CA SER A 32 -9.44 10.40 -7.83
C SER A 32 -9.24 11.73 -7.09
N PRO A 33 -10.31 12.43 -6.65
CA PRO A 33 -10.19 13.72 -6.00
C PRO A 33 -9.30 13.57 -4.78
N GLN A 34 -8.43 14.57 -4.57
CA GLN A 34 -7.74 14.69 -3.30
C GLN A 34 -8.78 14.89 -2.20
N ALA A 35 -8.56 14.28 -1.05
CA ALA A 35 -9.39 14.57 0.12
C ALA A 35 -9.20 16.03 0.57
N ASP A 36 -10.20 16.60 1.22
CA ASP A 36 -10.24 18.01 1.65
C ASP A 36 -10.26 18.16 3.18
N GLY A 37 -10.39 17.06 3.92
CA GLY A 37 -10.45 17.08 5.38
C GLY A 37 -9.16 17.57 6.04
N LYS A 38 -9.28 17.92 7.33
CA LYS A 38 -8.17 18.48 8.12
C LYS A 38 -6.94 17.55 8.10
N PRO A 39 -5.74 18.04 7.76
CA PRO A 39 -4.51 17.24 7.81
C PRO A 39 -4.27 16.58 9.16
N ILE A 40 -3.50 15.51 9.14
CA ILE A 40 -2.99 14.84 10.32
C ILE A 40 -1.46 14.85 10.31
N ALA A 41 -0.87 14.82 11.51
CA ALA A 41 0.55 14.62 11.71
C ALA A 41 0.75 13.36 12.54
N THR A 42 1.75 12.57 12.19
CA THR A 42 2.05 11.30 12.87
C THR A 42 3.56 11.05 12.83
N GLU A 43 4.05 10.35 13.85
CA GLU A 43 5.46 10.03 13.96
C GLU A 43 5.62 8.56 14.35
N ARG A 44 6.61 7.89 13.76
CA ARG A 44 6.93 6.50 14.06
C ARG A 44 8.43 6.30 14.20
N THR A 45 8.84 5.88 15.40
CA THR A 45 10.17 5.31 15.62
C THR A 45 10.14 3.82 15.30
N VAL A 46 11.03 3.38 14.42
CA VAL A 46 11.19 1.97 14.06
C VAL A 46 12.16 1.32 15.04
N THR A 47 11.68 0.27 15.71
CA THR A 47 12.41 -0.49 16.74
C THR A 47 12.51 -1.97 16.40
N ASP A 48 12.24 -2.32 15.14
CA ASP A 48 12.31 -3.69 14.65
C ASP A 48 13.76 -4.17 14.64
N ALA A 49 14.03 -5.33 15.23
CA ALA A 49 15.38 -5.87 15.33
C ALA A 49 15.95 -6.33 13.97
N ASP A 50 15.08 -6.61 13.00
CA ASP A 50 15.49 -7.04 11.66
C ASP A 50 15.75 -5.86 10.71
N ILE A 51 15.57 -4.63 11.19
CA ILE A 51 15.80 -3.39 10.43
C ILE A 51 17.01 -2.66 11.02
N GLU A 52 18.04 -2.48 10.20
CA GLU A 52 19.32 -1.90 10.61
C GLU A 52 19.71 -0.72 9.73
N PHE A 53 20.11 0.39 10.34
CA PHE A 53 20.72 1.50 9.62
C PHE A 53 22.22 1.24 9.41
N LEU A 54 22.69 1.40 8.18
CA LEU A 54 24.08 1.22 7.78
C LEU A 54 24.74 2.60 7.59
N PRO A 55 25.47 3.11 8.59
CA PRO A 55 25.95 4.50 8.58
C PRO A 55 26.92 4.79 7.43
N ASP A 56 27.82 3.86 7.09
CA ASP A 56 28.83 4.04 6.05
C ASP A 56 28.23 4.23 4.64
N GLN A 57 27.02 3.72 4.42
CA GLN A 57 26.35 3.74 3.12
C GLN A 57 25.13 4.67 3.10
N ASN A 58 24.77 5.27 4.25
CA ASN A 58 23.52 6.00 4.45
C ASN A 58 22.30 5.20 3.94
N ALA A 59 22.27 3.90 4.28
CA ALA A 59 21.32 2.94 3.77
C ALA A 59 20.65 2.17 4.91
N VAL A 60 19.55 1.47 4.60
CA VAL A 60 18.84 0.62 5.55
C VAL A 60 18.87 -0.81 5.03
N ARG A 61 19.28 -1.74 5.89
CA ARG A 61 19.10 -3.18 5.68
C ARG A 61 17.76 -3.59 6.27
N TRP A 62 16.91 -4.24 5.48
CA TRP A 62 15.56 -4.65 5.92
C TRP A 62 15.16 -5.99 5.29
N PRO A 63 14.18 -6.73 5.87
CA PRO A 63 13.70 -7.99 5.32
C PRO A 63 12.96 -7.78 4.00
N GLY A 64 13.58 -8.14 2.87
CA GLY A 64 12.96 -8.05 1.55
C GLY A 64 12.12 -9.28 1.20
N LEU A 65 12.44 -10.44 1.80
CA LEU A 65 11.65 -11.66 1.68
C LEU A 65 11.59 -12.37 3.04
N VAL A 66 10.38 -12.67 3.49
CA VAL A 66 10.09 -13.41 4.72
C VAL A 66 9.34 -14.68 4.33
N GLY A 67 9.83 -15.82 4.80
CA GLY A 67 9.23 -17.13 4.56
C GLY A 67 7.90 -17.30 5.30
N THR A 68 7.16 -18.35 4.96
CA THR A 68 5.87 -18.66 5.60
C THR A 68 5.98 -18.99 7.09
N ASP A 69 7.18 -19.35 7.56
CA ASP A 69 7.51 -19.60 8.96
C ASP A 69 7.91 -18.32 9.72
N GLY A 70 7.91 -17.16 9.05
CA GLY A 70 8.31 -15.87 9.62
C GLY A 70 9.82 -15.63 9.62
N ALA A 71 10.64 -16.56 9.10
CA ALA A 71 12.07 -16.37 9.01
C ALA A 71 12.44 -15.44 7.84
N VAL A 72 13.41 -14.54 8.05
CA VAL A 72 13.93 -13.70 6.96
C VAL A 72 14.77 -14.56 6.01
N GLU A 73 14.29 -14.74 4.79
CA GLU A 73 14.99 -15.50 3.75
C GLU A 73 16.01 -14.63 3.00
N LYS A 74 15.70 -13.33 2.83
CA LYS A 74 16.56 -12.39 2.12
C LYS A 74 16.44 -10.99 2.71
N TYR A 75 17.61 -10.39 2.98
CA TYR A 75 17.73 -8.98 3.28
C TYR A 75 17.95 -8.16 2.01
N GLU A 76 17.39 -6.96 1.99
CA GLU A 76 17.65 -5.94 0.98
C GLU A 76 18.29 -4.72 1.63
N VAL A 77 19.03 -3.97 0.82
CA VAL A 77 19.69 -2.73 1.23
C VAL A 77 19.30 -1.64 0.26
N GLU A 78 18.80 -0.53 0.78
CA GLU A 78 18.44 0.63 -0.02
C GLU A 78 18.76 1.95 0.70
N PRO A 79 18.88 3.09 0.00
CA PRO A 79 19.14 4.38 0.64
C PRO A 79 18.08 4.76 1.68
N PHE A 80 18.51 5.34 2.81
CA PHE A 80 17.63 5.67 3.93
C PHE A 80 16.40 6.49 3.52
N GLU A 81 16.58 7.50 2.65
CA GLU A 81 15.46 8.35 2.22
C GLU A 81 14.41 7.58 1.40
N GLN A 82 14.84 6.62 0.57
CA GLN A 82 13.91 5.80 -0.22
C GLN A 82 13.14 4.86 0.70
N TRP A 83 13.84 4.17 1.60
CA TRP A 83 13.25 3.30 2.61
C TRP A 83 12.26 4.06 3.51
N ALA A 84 12.71 5.18 4.07
CA ALA A 84 11.89 5.98 4.97
C ALA A 84 10.72 6.63 4.25
N GLY A 85 10.86 6.99 2.97
CA GLY A 85 9.78 7.48 2.13
C GLY A 85 8.68 6.45 1.86
N ARG A 86 9.05 5.17 1.68
CA ARG A 86 8.10 4.05 1.59
C ARG A 86 7.44 3.79 2.94
N ARG A 87 8.24 3.72 4.01
CA ARG A 87 7.73 3.51 5.38
C ARG A 87 6.78 4.63 5.83
N ALA A 88 7.04 5.87 5.42
CA ALA A 88 6.16 7.00 5.70
C ALA A 88 4.77 6.82 5.06
N ALA A 89 4.68 6.22 3.88
CA ALA A 89 3.40 5.91 3.24
C ALA A 89 2.63 4.82 3.99
N THR A 90 3.31 3.77 4.47
CA THR A 90 2.68 2.75 5.34
C THR A 90 2.19 3.35 6.66
N VAL A 91 3.01 4.18 7.32
CA VAL A 91 2.59 4.82 8.57
C VAL A 91 1.44 5.81 8.35
N ALA A 92 1.44 6.53 7.21
CA ALA A 92 0.33 7.38 6.81
C ALA A 92 -0.95 6.55 6.60
N HIS A 93 -0.87 5.43 5.89
CA HIS A 93 -1.97 4.48 5.71
C HIS A 93 -2.59 4.07 7.04
N ASP A 94 -1.79 3.50 7.94
CA ASP A 94 -2.29 2.99 9.23
C ASP A 94 -2.92 4.11 10.06
N THR A 95 -2.35 5.32 9.99
CA THR A 95 -2.89 6.47 10.71
C THR A 95 -4.21 6.93 10.09
N VAL A 96 -4.32 6.99 8.76
CA VAL A 96 -5.56 7.35 8.05
C VAL A 96 -6.65 6.32 8.35
N GLU A 97 -6.35 5.03 8.26
CA GLU A 97 -7.25 3.94 8.58
C GLU A 97 -7.78 4.04 10.02
N PHE A 98 -6.90 4.36 10.98
CA PHE A 98 -7.29 4.52 12.37
C PHE A 98 -8.19 5.73 12.63
N VAL A 99 -7.90 6.90 12.04
CA VAL A 99 -8.62 8.16 12.35
C VAL A 99 -9.87 8.36 11.51
N LEU A 100 -9.99 7.72 10.35
CA LEU A 100 -11.07 7.98 9.42
C LEU A 100 -12.46 7.62 9.98
N PRO A 101 -12.66 6.50 10.71
CA PRO A 101 -13.94 6.18 11.32
C PRO A 101 -14.45 7.27 12.28
N GLU A 102 -13.56 7.93 13.01
CA GLU A 102 -13.93 9.03 13.94
C GLU A 102 -14.34 10.32 13.22
N ARG A 103 -14.05 10.43 11.92
CA ARG A 103 -14.33 11.61 11.09
C ARG A 103 -15.56 11.45 10.21
N ILE A 104 -16.13 10.25 10.18
CA ILE A 104 -17.35 9.95 9.44
C ILE A 104 -18.50 9.94 10.45
N ASP A 105 -19.51 10.76 10.21
CA ASP A 105 -20.74 10.73 11.00
C ASP A 105 -21.53 9.45 10.63
N GLY A 106 -21.48 8.43 11.48
CA GLY A 106 -22.21 7.16 11.28
C GLY A 106 -21.32 5.93 11.33
N GLU A 107 -21.79 4.82 10.74
CA GLU A 107 -20.99 3.60 10.57
C GLU A 107 -20.00 3.78 9.42
N ALA A 108 -18.72 3.58 9.70
CA ALA A 108 -17.64 3.59 8.72
C ALA A 108 -17.46 2.24 8.00
N GLU A 109 -18.47 1.38 8.04
CA GLU A 109 -18.47 0.12 7.30
C GLU A 109 -18.37 0.39 5.80
N GLY A 110 -17.70 -0.49 5.07
CA GLY A 110 -17.52 -0.34 3.63
C GLY A 110 -16.54 0.79 3.26
N VAL A 111 -15.52 1.04 4.07
CA VAL A 111 -14.41 1.95 3.73
C VAL A 111 -13.12 1.16 3.69
N GLY A 112 -12.41 1.25 2.56
CA GLY A 112 -11.08 0.68 2.37
C GLY A 112 -10.02 1.76 2.35
N VAL A 113 -8.87 1.47 2.94
CA VAL A 113 -7.67 2.30 2.87
C VAL A 113 -6.56 1.46 2.23
N SER A 114 -5.78 2.06 1.33
CA SER A 114 -4.66 1.37 0.68
C SER A 114 -3.54 2.36 0.34
N VAL A 115 -2.38 1.84 -0.06
CA VAL A 115 -1.26 2.63 -0.59
C VAL A 115 -1.12 2.34 -2.08
N SER A 116 -1.13 3.38 -2.90
CA SER A 116 -0.92 3.28 -4.36
C SER A 116 0.29 4.09 -4.79
N GLY A 117 0.94 3.65 -5.86
CA GLY A 117 1.96 4.43 -6.55
C GLY A 117 1.30 5.35 -7.57
N GLU A 118 1.24 6.65 -7.27
CA GLU A 118 0.73 7.66 -8.19
C GLU A 118 1.87 8.34 -8.95
N TYR A 119 1.54 9.14 -9.98
CA TYR A 119 2.52 9.95 -10.72
C TYR A 119 3.41 10.84 -9.82
N LEU A 120 2.94 11.17 -8.60
CA LEU A 120 3.62 12.00 -7.61
C LEU A 120 4.36 11.19 -6.52
N GLY A 121 4.43 9.86 -6.67
CA GLY A 121 4.96 8.92 -5.67
C GLY A 121 3.86 8.24 -4.86
N LEU A 122 4.23 7.53 -3.79
CA LEU A 122 3.26 6.79 -2.97
C LEU A 122 2.24 7.73 -2.31
N ALA A 123 0.96 7.38 -2.41
CA ALA A 123 -0.19 8.08 -1.84
C ALA A 123 -1.08 7.10 -1.07
N VAL A 124 -1.90 7.62 -0.16
CA VAL A 124 -2.96 6.85 0.49
C VAL A 124 -4.24 6.99 -0.34
N MET A 125 -4.87 5.87 -0.67
CA MET A 125 -6.14 5.83 -1.39
C MET A 125 -7.23 5.37 -0.42
N VAL A 126 -8.28 6.17 -0.31
CA VAL A 126 -9.48 5.85 0.46
C VAL A 126 -10.59 5.53 -0.52
N SER A 127 -11.25 4.39 -0.36
CA SER A 127 -12.31 3.95 -1.28
C SER A 127 -13.55 3.51 -0.54
N THR A 128 -14.71 3.72 -1.16
CA THR A 128 -15.92 2.99 -0.78
C THR A 128 -15.80 1.53 -1.19
N VAL A 129 -16.26 0.62 -0.34
CA VAL A 129 -16.34 -0.82 -0.56
C VAL A 129 -17.79 -1.26 -0.40
N ILE A 130 -18.32 -1.92 -1.42
CA ILE A 130 -19.66 -2.51 -1.38
C ILE A 130 -19.52 -3.97 -0.91
N PRO A 131 -20.28 -4.41 0.12
CA PRO A 131 -20.32 -5.83 0.50
C PRO A 131 -20.73 -6.68 -0.72
N ARG A 132 -20.23 -7.91 -0.79
CA ARG A 132 -20.68 -8.87 -1.82
C ARG A 132 -21.65 -9.88 -1.23
N ASP A 133 -22.64 -10.28 -2.02
CA ASP A 133 -23.57 -11.36 -1.70
C ASP A 133 -22.89 -12.74 -1.75
N GLU A 134 -23.66 -13.80 -1.48
CA GLU A 134 -23.16 -15.18 -1.54
C GLU A 134 -22.67 -15.63 -2.93
N ASN A 135 -23.04 -14.90 -3.99
CA ASN A 135 -22.63 -15.14 -5.37
C ASN A 135 -21.43 -14.28 -5.79
N GLY A 136 -20.97 -13.38 -4.91
CA GLY A 136 -19.89 -12.45 -5.20
C GLY A 136 -20.32 -11.19 -5.94
N GLU A 137 -21.61 -10.90 -6.04
CA GLU A 137 -22.15 -9.69 -6.66
C GLU A 137 -22.27 -8.56 -5.62
N PRO A 138 -22.11 -7.27 -6.00
CA PRO A 138 -22.31 -6.16 -5.07
C PRO A 138 -23.73 -6.18 -4.48
N ASP A 139 -23.83 -6.24 -3.15
CA ASP A 139 -25.09 -6.26 -2.40
C ASP A 139 -25.45 -4.84 -1.91
N GLY A 140 -25.98 -4.03 -2.82
CA GLY A 140 -26.52 -2.70 -2.51
C GLY A 140 -25.59 -1.53 -2.82
N GLU A 141 -25.77 -0.43 -2.08
CA GLU A 141 -25.00 0.81 -2.22
C GLU A 141 -23.97 0.95 -1.09
N PRO A 142 -22.86 1.69 -1.31
CA PRO A 142 -21.93 1.98 -0.23
C PRO A 142 -22.59 2.70 0.95
N ALA A 143 -22.31 2.25 2.18
CA ALA A 143 -22.81 2.90 3.39
C ALA A 143 -22.31 4.35 3.54
N VAL A 144 -21.13 4.65 2.99
CA VAL A 144 -20.53 5.98 3.00
C VAL A 144 -20.41 6.51 1.58
N SER A 145 -20.93 7.70 1.31
CA SER A 145 -20.79 8.33 0.00
C SER A 145 -19.34 8.79 -0.26
N ARG A 146 -18.93 8.80 -1.54
CA ARG A 146 -17.63 9.38 -1.93
C ARG A 146 -17.47 10.83 -1.46
N ALA A 147 -18.52 11.64 -1.53
CA ALA A 147 -18.49 13.03 -1.08
C ALA A 147 -18.22 13.13 0.43
N THR A 148 -18.79 12.21 1.21
CA THR A 148 -18.50 12.09 2.65
C THR A 148 -17.02 11.78 2.86
N LEU A 149 -16.46 10.82 2.12
CA LEU A 149 -15.04 10.47 2.23
C LEU A 149 -14.11 11.61 1.82
N VAL A 150 -14.42 12.36 0.76
CA VAL A 150 -13.61 13.54 0.36
C VAL A 150 -13.55 14.56 1.48
N ASN A 151 -14.66 14.81 2.18
CA ASN A 151 -14.70 15.78 3.27
C ASN A 151 -14.07 15.26 4.57
N ALA A 152 -14.25 13.97 4.88
CA ALA A 152 -13.79 13.36 6.13
C ALA A 152 -12.29 13.02 6.10
N ALA A 153 -11.81 12.42 5.01
CA ALA A 153 -10.42 11.98 4.90
C ALA A 153 -9.46 13.19 4.95
N PRO A 154 -8.32 13.07 5.65
CA PRO A 154 -7.35 14.16 5.72
C PRO A 154 -6.74 14.41 4.34
N ARG A 155 -6.61 15.67 3.90
CA ARG A 155 -5.99 15.99 2.60
C ARG A 155 -4.54 15.51 2.43
N TYR A 156 -3.82 15.36 3.54
CA TYR A 156 -2.51 14.70 3.62
C TYR A 156 -2.23 14.24 5.06
N ALA A 157 -1.34 13.27 5.19
CA ALA A 157 -0.68 12.92 6.44
C ALA A 157 0.78 13.40 6.40
N GLU A 158 1.18 14.23 7.36
CA GLU A 158 2.58 14.58 7.59
C GLU A 158 3.20 13.52 8.49
N THR A 159 4.07 12.70 7.92
CA THR A 159 4.61 11.52 8.58
C THR A 159 6.11 11.65 8.80
N THR A 160 6.54 11.51 10.05
CA THR A 160 7.95 11.44 10.42
C THR A 160 8.34 10.00 10.75
N VAL A 161 9.30 9.44 10.02
CA VAL A 161 9.91 8.13 10.33
C VAL A 161 11.25 8.35 10.98
N ARG A 162 11.48 7.67 12.12
CA ARG A 162 12.75 7.69 12.84
C ARG A 162 13.39 6.30 12.90
N LEU A 163 14.68 6.21 12.63
CA LEU A 163 15.49 4.99 12.75
C LEU A 163 16.90 5.38 13.18
N ASP A 164 17.40 4.81 14.27
CA ASP A 164 18.76 5.04 14.77
C ASP A 164 19.14 6.54 14.89
N GLY A 165 18.22 7.34 15.45
CA GLY A 165 18.39 8.79 15.60
C GLY A 165 18.31 9.61 14.30
N ARG A 166 18.14 8.97 13.14
CA ARG A 166 17.88 9.61 11.85
C ARG A 166 16.40 9.84 11.68
N GLU A 167 16.03 10.91 10.99
CA GLU A 167 14.63 11.28 10.74
C GLU A 167 14.40 11.57 9.26
N HIS A 168 13.21 11.21 8.77
CA HIS A 168 12.71 11.60 7.47
C HIS A 168 11.24 12.00 7.61
N THR A 169 10.89 13.20 7.17
CA THR A 169 9.51 13.71 7.20
C THR A 169 8.98 13.86 5.78
N ARG A 170 7.78 13.34 5.53
CA ARG A 170 7.12 13.42 4.22
C ARG A 170 5.63 13.72 4.39
N ARG A 171 5.10 14.57 3.50
CA ARG A 171 3.66 14.71 3.29
C ARG A 171 3.17 13.65 2.31
N VAL A 172 2.38 12.71 2.80
CA VAL A 172 1.75 11.67 2.00
C VAL A 172 0.35 12.17 1.62
N PRO A 173 0.07 12.40 0.33
CA PRO A 173 -1.25 12.85 -0.10
C PRO A 173 -2.28 11.73 0.08
N VAL A 174 -3.54 12.12 0.27
CA VAL A 174 -4.67 11.20 0.38
C VAL A 174 -5.67 11.52 -0.72
N PHE A 175 -6.03 10.51 -1.50
CA PHE A 175 -7.01 10.61 -2.57
C PHE A 175 -8.20 9.69 -2.29
N VAL A 176 -9.34 10.01 -2.88
CA VAL A 176 -10.57 9.25 -2.74
C VAL A 176 -10.96 8.60 -4.06
N GLU A 177 -10.96 7.28 -4.08
CA GLU A 177 -11.33 6.44 -5.22
C GLU A 177 -12.78 5.96 -5.13
N GLU A 178 -13.44 5.86 -6.27
CA GLU A 178 -14.56 4.93 -6.42
C GLU A 178 -13.97 3.59 -6.84
N ARG A 179 -14.11 2.57 -5.99
CA ARG A 179 -13.85 1.19 -6.40
C ARG A 179 -15.20 0.49 -6.57
N PRO A 180 -15.70 0.34 -7.80
CA PRO A 180 -16.96 -0.36 -8.05
C PRO A 180 -16.86 -1.87 -7.83
N GLU A 181 -15.65 -2.43 -7.65
CA GLU A 181 -15.44 -3.87 -7.49
C GLU A 181 -14.56 -4.15 -6.27
N ALA A 182 -15.05 -5.00 -5.36
CA ALA A 182 -14.26 -5.42 -4.21
C ALA A 182 -13.02 -6.19 -4.71
N VAL A 183 -11.83 -5.75 -4.31
CA VAL A 183 -10.62 -6.56 -4.43
C VAL A 183 -10.72 -7.63 -3.34
N PRO A 184 -10.56 -8.93 -3.65
CA PRO A 184 -10.56 -9.96 -2.63
C PRO A 184 -9.43 -9.68 -1.62
N LEU A 185 -9.78 -9.68 -0.33
CA LEU A 185 -8.85 -9.65 0.80
C LEU A 185 -8.05 -10.95 0.88
#